data_AF-A0A7Y2JZW7-F1
#
_entry.id   AF-A0A7Y2JZW7-F1
#
_cell.length_a   1.000
_cell.length_b   1.000
_cell.length_c   1.000
_cell.angle_alpha   90.00
_cell.angle_beta   90.00
_cell.angle_gamma   90.00
#
_symmetry.space_group_name_H-M   'P 1'
#
loop_
_entity.id
_entity.type
_entity.pdbx_description
1 polymer ?
#
loop_
_entity_poly.entity_id
_entity_poly.type
_entity_poly.pdbx_seq_one_letter_code
_entity_poly.pdbx_strand_id
1 'polypeptide(L)'
;MNALWWFALPILLLPVWWHRRKREQHKAEPLATARFLPRAEPRQTRAWRWNDLILLFVRCLLLACAIAWLADPVMPWRGDTVIVASGTDAGWVDRQVGQAGLLEADRVAMPAAQAIGWLRAHEREWRPEARLLVLGDIPMPALTPEFRRKIELRTLARPAEAAERHVYVASERLEQWRRVFAAGGEIVDEAPGAKTALIVWDRPEAPPPSLRAPLWLVANTAAFPELRNAPQVDGLRYADSPRGRLWHSAAWPPKSADAARTLLEHWQRLHAGPPAYTMPSRVFAASPSARVLEASGALRDMLMAALVALFVLERILTHARKR
;
A
#
# COMPACT_ATOMS: atom_id res chain seq x y z
N MET A 1 -19.20 8.94 -11.21
CA MET A 1 -18.40 10.11 -11.62
C MET A 1 -19.24 11.35 -11.37
N ASN A 2 -18.80 12.23 -10.47
CA ASN A 2 -19.53 13.45 -10.11
C ASN A 2 -19.49 14.45 -11.28
N ALA A 3 -20.52 14.42 -12.12
CA ALA A 3 -20.72 15.34 -13.24
C ALA A 3 -20.88 16.82 -12.82
N LEU A 4 -20.77 17.12 -11.52
CA LEU A 4 -21.02 18.43 -10.92
C LEU A 4 -19.75 19.27 -10.72
N TRP A 5 -18.55 18.79 -11.07
CA TRP A 5 -17.31 19.55 -10.88
C TRP A 5 -17.28 20.87 -11.65
N TRP A 6 -18.01 20.97 -12.76
CA TRP A 6 -18.16 22.21 -13.53
C TRP A 6 -18.75 23.35 -12.70
N PHE A 7 -19.57 23.06 -11.68
CA PHE A 7 -20.09 24.07 -10.75
C PHE A 7 -19.02 24.69 -9.85
N ALA A 8 -17.83 24.09 -9.75
CA ALA A 8 -16.71 24.66 -9.02
C ALA A 8 -15.92 25.70 -9.85
N LEU A 9 -16.04 25.71 -11.19
CA LEU A 9 -15.31 26.66 -12.04
C LEU A 9 -15.58 28.14 -11.73
N PRO A 10 -16.83 28.57 -11.42
CA PRO A 10 -17.09 29.94 -10.98
C PRO A 10 -16.28 30.39 -9.75
N ILE A 11 -15.83 29.47 -8.89
CA ILE A 11 -15.00 29.76 -7.70
C ILE A 11 -13.66 30.37 -8.12
N LEU A 12 -13.14 30.07 -9.31
CA LEU A 12 -11.91 30.68 -9.86
C LEU A 12 -12.03 32.20 -10.04
N LEU A 13 -13.25 32.75 -10.11
CA LEU A 13 -13.48 34.18 -10.20
C LEU A 13 -13.35 34.90 -8.85
N LEU A 14 -13.43 34.18 -7.72
CA LEU A 14 -13.36 34.80 -6.39
C LEU A 14 -12.04 35.53 -6.13
N PRO A 15 -10.84 34.95 -6.37
CA PRO A 15 -9.59 35.69 -6.21
C PRO A 15 -9.51 36.92 -7.11
N VAL A 16 -10.00 36.81 -8.35
CA VAL A 16 -9.98 37.91 -9.33
C VAL A 16 -10.91 39.02 -8.87
N TRP A 17 -12.13 38.69 -8.45
CA TRP A 17 -13.10 39.65 -7.93
C TRP A 17 -12.61 40.32 -6.64
N TRP A 18 -12.05 39.54 -5.71
CA TRP A 18 -11.46 40.05 -4.47
C TRP A 18 -10.29 40.99 -4.77
N HIS A 19 -9.40 40.62 -5.71
CA HIS A 19 -8.28 41.46 -6.11
C HIS A 19 -8.75 42.76 -6.78
N ARG A 20 -9.80 42.72 -7.62
CA ARG A 20 -10.41 43.94 -8.18
C ARG A 20 -11.08 44.82 -7.12
N ARG A 21 -11.59 44.22 -6.05
CA ARG A 21 -12.24 44.95 -4.93
C ARG A 21 -11.22 45.48 -3.91
N LYS A 22 -10.02 44.90 -3.84
CA LYS A 22 -8.92 45.37 -2.98
C LYS A 22 -8.44 46.74 -3.47
N ARG A 23 -9.00 47.78 -2.86
CA ARG A 23 -8.58 49.17 -3.02
C ARG A 23 -7.60 49.48 -1.90
N GLU A 24 -6.35 49.78 -2.24
CA GLU A 24 -5.40 50.30 -1.25
C GLU A 24 -5.75 51.76 -0.99
N GLN A 25 -6.38 52.04 0.15
CA GLN A 25 -6.47 53.38 0.68
C GLN A 25 -5.09 53.71 1.22
N HIS A 26 -4.32 54.54 0.51
CA HIS A 26 -3.19 55.20 1.13
C HIS A 26 -3.75 56.04 2.27
N LYS A 27 -3.55 55.58 3.52
CA LYS A 27 -3.62 56.46 4.68
C LYS A 27 -2.53 57.51 4.45
N ALA A 28 -2.92 58.68 3.94
CA ALA A 28 -2.12 59.86 4.11
C ALA A 28 -2.09 60.11 5.62
N GLU A 29 -1.04 59.64 6.29
CA GLU A 29 -0.78 60.08 7.66
C GLU A 29 -0.49 61.58 7.57
N PRO A 30 -1.30 62.44 8.19
CA PRO A 30 -1.05 63.86 8.17
C PRO A 30 0.23 64.09 8.99
N LEU A 31 1.35 64.36 8.31
CA LEU A 31 2.48 65.00 8.95
C LEU A 31 1.96 66.29 9.61
N ALA A 32 2.30 66.53 10.87
CA ALA A 32 1.73 67.61 11.69
C ALA A 32 1.84 69.02 11.05
N THR A 33 2.69 69.19 10.04
CA THR A 33 2.87 70.40 9.23
C THR A 33 1.93 70.55 8.04
N ALA A 34 1.14 69.53 7.69
CA ALA A 34 0.27 69.51 6.51
C ALA A 34 -1.10 70.19 6.71
N ARG A 35 -1.33 70.89 7.84
CA ARG A 35 -2.60 71.60 8.13
C ARG A 35 -2.91 72.75 7.16
N PHE A 36 -1.91 73.19 6.38
CA PHE A 36 -2.01 74.36 5.49
C PHE A 36 -1.97 74.02 3.99
N LEU A 37 -1.91 72.75 3.60
CA LEU A 37 -2.05 72.36 2.20
C LEU A 37 -3.54 72.19 1.85
N PRO A 38 -4.04 72.71 0.70
CA PRO A 38 -5.39 72.42 0.24
C PRO A 38 -5.55 70.89 0.17
N ARG A 39 -6.64 70.38 0.74
CA ARG A 39 -6.92 68.94 0.93
C ARG A 39 -6.40 68.15 -0.28
N ALA A 40 -5.28 67.46 -0.11
CA ALA A 40 -4.84 66.46 -1.06
C ALA A 40 -5.84 65.31 -0.94
N GLU A 41 -6.85 65.30 -1.81
CA GLU A 41 -7.78 64.18 -1.89
C GLU A 41 -6.95 62.90 -2.07
N PRO A 42 -7.20 61.85 -1.27
CA PRO A 42 -6.44 60.61 -1.39
C PRO A 42 -6.66 60.03 -2.78
N ARG A 43 -5.70 60.27 -3.68
CA ARG A 43 -5.72 59.73 -5.03
C ARG A 43 -5.60 58.22 -4.91
N GLN A 44 -6.69 57.53 -5.25
CA GLN A 44 -6.71 56.08 -5.38
C GLN A 44 -5.86 55.71 -6.60
N THR A 45 -4.58 55.44 -6.37
CA THR A 45 -3.69 54.93 -7.41
C THR A 45 -3.94 53.44 -7.58
N ARG A 46 -4.43 53.06 -8.76
CA ARG A 46 -4.61 51.66 -9.14
C ARG A 46 -3.27 51.09 -9.58
N ALA A 47 -2.34 50.93 -8.63
CA ALA A 47 -1.01 50.38 -8.91
C ALA A 47 -1.11 48.86 -9.10
N TRP A 48 -1.07 48.40 -10.35
CA TRP A 48 -0.80 46.99 -10.67
C TRP A 48 0.65 46.68 -10.30
N ARG A 49 0.88 46.29 -9.05
CA ARG A 49 2.19 45.77 -8.63
C ARG A 49 2.36 44.37 -9.24
N TRP A 50 3.45 44.16 -9.98
CA TRP A 50 3.77 42.85 -10.59
C TRP A 50 3.70 41.69 -9.58
N ASN A 51 4.10 41.92 -8.33
CA ASN A 51 4.00 40.93 -7.25
C ASN A 51 2.56 40.50 -6.93
N ASP A 52 1.58 41.41 -7.05
CA ASP A 52 0.17 41.07 -6.82
C ASP A 52 -0.43 40.29 -7.99
N LEU A 53 0.05 40.51 -9.23
CA LEU A 53 -0.35 39.71 -10.38
C LEU A 53 0.17 38.27 -10.27
N ILE A 54 1.43 38.10 -9.86
CA ILE A 54 2.02 36.77 -9.63
C ILE A 54 1.26 36.04 -8.51
N LEU A 55 0.99 36.72 -7.39
CA LEU A 55 0.23 36.13 -6.28
C LEU A 55 -1.21 35.77 -6.68
N LEU A 56 -1.87 36.61 -7.48
CA LEU A 56 -3.20 36.31 -8.02
C LEU A 56 -3.17 35.07 -8.91
N PHE A 57 -2.20 35.00 -9.82
CA PHE A 57 -2.03 33.87 -10.73
C PHE A 57 -1.81 32.56 -9.96
N VAL A 58 -0.95 32.56 -8.95
CA VAL A 58 -0.72 31.39 -8.08
C VAL A 58 -1.98 30.95 -7.35
N ARG A 59 -2.80 31.89 -6.86
CA ARG A 59 -4.09 31.57 -6.21
C ARG A 59 -5.10 30.97 -7.18
N CYS A 60 -5.19 31.50 -8.40
CA CYS A 60 -6.03 30.93 -9.45
C CYS A 60 -5.55 29.53 -9.84
N LEU A 61 -4.23 29.31 -9.98
CA LEU A 61 -3.66 27.99 -10.22
C LEU A 61 -3.94 27.01 -9.09
N LEU A 62 -3.83 27.44 -7.84
CA LEU A 62 -4.10 26.59 -6.67
C LEU A 62 -5.56 26.11 -6.68
N LEU A 63 -6.50 27.03 -6.90
CA LEU A 63 -7.91 26.68 -7.05
C LEU A 63 -8.16 25.78 -8.26
N ALA A 64 -7.54 26.05 -9.41
CA ALA A 64 -7.70 25.22 -10.60
C ALA A 64 -7.18 23.80 -10.37
N CYS A 65 -6.02 23.67 -9.73
CA CYS A 65 -5.43 22.39 -9.35
C CYS A 65 -6.28 21.65 -8.32
N ALA A 66 -6.91 22.36 -7.38
CA ALA A 66 -7.81 21.78 -6.39
C ALA A 66 -9.11 21.28 -7.02
N ILE A 67 -9.68 22.06 -7.95
CA ILE A 67 -10.85 21.65 -8.73
C ILE A 67 -10.51 20.43 -9.58
N ALA A 68 -9.37 20.43 -10.27
CA ALA A 68 -8.90 19.28 -11.04
C ALA A 68 -8.71 18.05 -10.14
N TRP A 69 -8.08 18.21 -8.98
CA TRP A 69 -7.90 17.11 -8.03
C TRP A 69 -9.23 16.52 -7.55
N LEU A 70 -10.24 17.37 -7.30
CA LEU A 70 -11.60 16.92 -6.94
C LEU A 70 -12.38 16.31 -8.12
N ALA A 71 -12.14 16.81 -9.32
CA ALA A 71 -12.81 16.36 -10.54
C ALA A 71 -12.31 14.99 -11.02
N ASP A 72 -11.11 14.57 -10.60
CA ASP A 72 -10.44 13.35 -11.05
C ASP A 72 -10.43 13.23 -12.59
N PRO A 73 -9.81 14.20 -13.30
CA PRO A 73 -9.66 14.09 -14.74
C PRO A 73 -8.78 12.89 -15.03
N VAL A 74 -9.29 11.92 -15.79
CA VAL A 74 -8.44 10.84 -16.28
C VAL A 74 -8.18 11.06 -17.76
N MET A 75 -6.92 11.32 -18.07
CA MET A 75 -6.44 11.41 -19.45
C MET A 75 -5.79 10.08 -19.83
N PRO A 76 -6.27 9.38 -20.87
CA PRO A 76 -5.63 8.16 -21.34
C PRO A 76 -4.34 8.51 -22.09
N TRP A 77 -3.20 8.40 -21.41
CA TRP A 77 -1.90 8.78 -21.96
C TRP A 77 -0.99 7.58 -22.24
N ARG A 78 -1.12 6.48 -21.47
CA ARG A 78 -0.28 5.28 -21.60
C ARG A 78 -0.60 4.46 -22.85
N GLY A 79 0.45 3.99 -23.53
CA GLY A 79 0.38 3.08 -24.66
C GLY A 79 0.47 1.61 -24.24
N ASP A 80 0.96 0.76 -25.13
CA ASP A 80 1.19 -0.65 -24.83
C ASP A 80 2.10 -0.82 -23.61
N THR A 81 1.76 -1.74 -22.70
CA THR A 81 2.48 -1.88 -21.42
C THR A 81 2.63 -3.34 -21.01
N VAL A 82 3.82 -3.68 -20.52
CA VAL A 82 4.16 -4.97 -19.92
C VAL A 82 4.43 -4.76 -18.43
N ILE A 83 3.59 -5.34 -17.58
CA ILE A 83 3.79 -5.37 -16.13
C ILE A 83 4.56 -6.62 -15.77
N VAL A 84 5.71 -6.48 -15.11
CA VAL A 84 6.58 -7.59 -14.73
C VAL A 84 6.62 -7.70 -13.20
N ALA A 85 6.22 -8.86 -12.69
CA ALA A 85 6.35 -9.16 -11.27
C ALA A 85 7.83 -9.25 -10.88
N SER A 86 8.17 -8.62 -9.75
CA SER A 86 9.54 -8.57 -9.23
C SER A 86 10.12 -9.96 -8.99
N GLY A 87 11.34 -10.19 -9.47
CA GLY A 87 12.06 -11.48 -9.39
C GLY A 87 11.61 -12.53 -10.41
N THR A 88 10.86 -12.14 -11.44
CA THR A 88 10.60 -13.02 -12.60
C THR A 88 11.87 -13.13 -13.44
N ASP A 89 12.16 -14.32 -13.96
CA ASP A 89 13.31 -14.57 -14.83
C ASP A 89 13.29 -13.67 -16.08
N ALA A 90 14.37 -12.92 -16.30
CA ALA A 90 14.44 -11.93 -17.39
C ALA A 90 14.41 -12.59 -18.78
N GLY A 91 15.07 -13.73 -18.95
CA GLY A 91 15.09 -14.45 -20.23
C GLY A 91 13.72 -15.05 -20.59
N TRP A 92 12.93 -15.45 -19.58
CA TRP A 92 11.54 -15.82 -19.77
C TRP A 92 10.68 -14.60 -20.13
N VAL A 93 10.84 -13.47 -19.41
CA VAL A 93 10.11 -12.22 -19.71
C VAL A 93 10.33 -11.79 -21.15
N ASP A 94 11.57 -11.70 -21.62
CA ASP A 94 11.87 -11.25 -22.98
C ASP A 94 11.27 -12.16 -24.05
N ARG A 95 11.29 -13.49 -23.84
CA ARG A 95 10.61 -14.44 -24.71
C ARG A 95 9.10 -14.22 -24.74
N GLN A 96 8.47 -14.00 -23.58
CA GLN A 96 7.03 -13.77 -23.51
C GLN A 96 6.61 -12.45 -24.16
N VAL A 97 7.39 -11.39 -23.94
CA VAL A 97 7.19 -10.07 -24.56
C VAL A 97 7.32 -10.15 -26.08
N GLY A 98 8.34 -10.86 -26.58
CA GLY A 98 8.53 -11.12 -28.00
C GLY A 98 7.37 -11.91 -28.62
N GLN A 99 6.93 -12.98 -27.96
CA GLN A 99 5.77 -13.78 -28.40
C GLN A 99 4.46 -12.99 -28.41
N ALA A 100 4.30 -12.00 -27.54
CA ALA A 100 3.15 -11.11 -27.54
C ALA A 100 3.26 -9.97 -28.57
N GLY A 101 4.42 -9.78 -29.21
CA GLY A 101 4.71 -8.67 -30.11
C GLY A 101 4.71 -7.32 -29.40
N LEU A 102 5.19 -7.26 -28.17
CA LEU A 102 5.19 -6.06 -27.30
C LEU A 102 6.62 -5.59 -26.96
N LEU A 103 7.58 -5.78 -27.88
CA LEU A 103 8.99 -5.45 -27.63
C LEU A 103 9.22 -3.97 -27.30
N GLU A 104 8.47 -3.08 -27.95
CA GLU A 104 8.53 -1.61 -27.77
C GLU A 104 7.59 -1.11 -26.66
N ALA A 105 6.90 -2.00 -25.94
CA ALA A 105 5.95 -1.60 -24.91
C ALA A 105 6.67 -1.13 -23.63
N ASP A 106 6.05 -0.18 -22.93
CA ASP A 106 6.57 0.32 -21.65
C ASP A 106 6.60 -0.81 -20.62
N ARG A 107 7.73 -0.99 -19.94
CA ARG A 107 7.90 -2.02 -18.91
C ARG A 107 7.72 -1.42 -17.52
N VAL A 108 6.84 -2.00 -16.73
CA VAL A 108 6.61 -1.58 -15.33
C VAL A 108 6.89 -2.76 -14.40
N ALA A 109 7.95 -2.64 -13.61
CA ALA A 109 8.29 -3.63 -12.60
C ALA A 109 7.60 -3.30 -11.27
N MET A 110 6.97 -4.29 -10.63
CA MET A 110 6.34 -4.11 -9.32
C MET A 110 6.24 -5.43 -8.55
N PRO A 111 5.96 -5.40 -7.23
CA PRO A 111 5.71 -6.61 -6.46
C PRO A 111 4.50 -7.39 -7.00
N ALA A 112 4.61 -8.72 -7.07
CA ALA A 112 3.58 -9.58 -7.67
C ALA A 112 2.18 -9.39 -7.04
N ALA A 113 2.14 -9.27 -5.71
CA ALA A 113 0.90 -9.07 -4.94
C ALA A 113 0.17 -7.77 -5.29
N GLN A 114 0.87 -6.76 -5.83
CA GLN A 114 0.29 -5.46 -6.14
C GLN A 114 -0.16 -5.35 -7.61
N ALA A 115 0.31 -6.23 -8.50
CA ALA A 115 0.12 -6.09 -9.94
C ALA A 115 -1.35 -5.95 -10.37
N ILE A 116 -2.22 -6.86 -9.91
CA ILE A 116 -3.65 -6.85 -10.27
C ILE A 116 -4.36 -5.65 -9.64
N GLY A 117 -4.07 -5.34 -8.38
CA GLY A 117 -4.68 -4.19 -7.68
C GLY A 117 -4.30 -2.86 -8.33
N TRP A 118 -3.01 -2.68 -8.64
CA TRP A 118 -2.48 -1.51 -9.32
C TRP A 118 -3.09 -1.35 -10.73
N LEU A 119 -3.16 -2.44 -11.49
CA LEU A 119 -3.77 -2.45 -12.81
C LEU A 119 -5.24 -2.01 -12.78
N ARG A 120 -6.02 -2.49 -11.80
CA ARG A 120 -7.42 -2.07 -11.61
C ARG A 120 -7.54 -0.58 -11.23
N ALA A 121 -6.62 -0.08 -10.41
CA ALA A 121 -6.60 1.32 -10.01
C ALA A 121 -6.28 2.28 -11.17
N HIS A 122 -5.38 1.86 -12.07
CA HIS A 122 -4.85 2.71 -13.15
C HIS A 122 -5.52 2.46 -14.51
N GLU A 123 -6.54 1.58 -14.59
CA GLU A 123 -7.11 1.08 -15.84
C GLU A 123 -7.54 2.19 -16.84
N ARG A 124 -7.92 3.35 -16.30
CA ARG A 124 -8.39 4.51 -17.07
C ARG A 124 -7.25 5.30 -17.74
N GLU A 125 -5.99 5.08 -17.34
CA GLU A 125 -4.81 5.81 -17.85
C GLU A 125 -4.31 5.33 -19.22
N TRP A 126 -4.74 4.16 -19.66
CA TRP A 126 -4.36 3.59 -20.94
C TRP A 126 -5.29 4.01 -22.06
N ARG A 127 -4.72 4.23 -23.24
CA ARG A 127 -5.47 4.45 -24.48
C ARG A 127 -6.40 3.27 -24.79
N PRO A 128 -7.52 3.48 -25.49
CA PRO A 128 -8.47 2.41 -25.82
C PRO A 128 -7.82 1.22 -26.55
N GLU A 129 -6.86 1.49 -27.42
CA GLU A 129 -6.14 0.52 -28.24
C GLU A 129 -4.94 -0.15 -27.55
N ALA A 130 -4.55 0.33 -26.37
CA ALA A 130 -3.36 -0.14 -25.67
C ALA A 130 -3.50 -1.61 -25.24
N ARG A 131 -2.49 -2.41 -25.58
CA ARG A 131 -2.37 -3.83 -25.23
C ARG A 131 -1.63 -3.98 -23.91
N LEU A 132 -2.17 -4.82 -23.02
CA LEU A 132 -1.63 -5.04 -21.68
C LEU A 132 -1.25 -6.49 -21.46
N LEU A 133 -0.02 -6.70 -21.03
CA LEU A 133 0.55 -8.00 -20.69
C LEU A 133 1.06 -7.98 -19.26
N VAL A 134 0.63 -8.93 -18.43
CA VAL A 134 1.10 -9.10 -17.05
C VAL A 134 1.88 -10.40 -16.96
N LEU A 135 3.10 -10.33 -16.46
CA LEU A 135 4.08 -11.41 -16.45
C LEU A 135 4.56 -11.74 -15.03
N GLY A 136 4.65 -13.03 -14.71
CA GLY A 136 5.36 -13.55 -13.55
C GLY A 136 4.49 -14.29 -12.52
N ASP A 137 4.99 -14.44 -11.30
CA ASP A 137 4.34 -15.22 -10.25
C ASP A 137 3.20 -14.45 -9.56
N ILE A 138 2.13 -14.16 -10.30
CA ILE A 138 1.00 -13.36 -9.80
C ILE A 138 0.12 -14.21 -8.88
N PRO A 139 -0.10 -13.81 -7.62
CA PRO A 139 -0.93 -14.57 -6.70
C PRO A 139 -2.40 -14.52 -7.14
N MET A 140 -3.09 -15.65 -6.98
CA MET A 140 -4.51 -15.79 -7.27
C MET A 140 -5.33 -15.02 -6.25
N PRO A 141 -6.09 -13.99 -6.67
CA PRO A 141 -6.97 -13.26 -5.77
C PRO A 141 -8.17 -14.14 -5.36
N ALA A 142 -8.74 -13.87 -4.17
CA ALA A 142 -9.91 -14.58 -3.66
C ALA A 142 -11.16 -14.44 -4.56
N LEU A 143 -11.24 -13.34 -5.32
CA LEU A 143 -12.28 -13.09 -6.30
C LEU A 143 -11.64 -12.91 -7.68
N THR A 144 -12.24 -13.53 -8.70
CA THR A 144 -11.80 -13.37 -10.09
C THR A 144 -11.82 -11.88 -10.45
N PRO A 145 -10.70 -11.31 -10.91
CA PRO A 145 -10.67 -9.91 -11.29
C PRO A 145 -11.40 -9.72 -12.63
N GLU A 146 -12.17 -8.64 -12.71
CA GLU A 146 -12.80 -8.17 -13.94
C GLU A 146 -12.17 -6.86 -14.37
N PHE A 147 -12.04 -6.69 -15.68
CA PHE A 147 -11.45 -5.53 -16.30
C PHE A 147 -12.33 -5.05 -17.45
N ARG A 148 -12.37 -3.75 -17.71
CA ARG A 148 -13.05 -3.12 -18.84
C ARG A 148 -12.31 -3.24 -20.16
N ARG A 149 -11.06 -3.69 -20.12
CA ARG A 149 -10.22 -3.94 -21.31
C ARG A 149 -9.66 -5.36 -21.31
N LYS A 150 -9.22 -5.81 -22.48
CA LYS A 150 -8.55 -7.09 -22.64
C LYS A 150 -7.18 -7.04 -21.96
N ILE A 151 -6.91 -7.99 -21.06
CA ILE A 151 -5.61 -8.13 -20.40
C ILE A 151 -5.13 -9.57 -20.58
N GLU A 152 -3.87 -9.71 -20.99
CA GLU A 152 -3.22 -11.00 -21.07
C GLU A 152 -2.35 -11.23 -19.84
N LEU A 153 -2.60 -12.31 -19.11
CA LEU A 153 -1.78 -12.75 -17.99
C LEU A 153 -1.03 -14.01 -18.40
N ARG A 154 0.29 -13.97 -18.29
CA ARG A 154 1.13 -15.16 -18.37
C ARG A 154 1.90 -15.30 -17.07
N THR A 155 1.78 -16.45 -16.45
CA THR A 155 2.35 -16.70 -15.13
C THR A 155 3.47 -17.71 -15.16
N LEU A 156 4.41 -17.51 -14.24
CA LEU A 156 5.50 -18.42 -13.98
C LEU A 156 5.53 -18.63 -12.47
N ALA A 157 5.03 -19.78 -12.00
CA ALA A 157 5.02 -20.11 -10.59
C ALA A 157 6.46 -20.14 -10.08
N ARG A 158 6.75 -19.37 -9.02
CA ARG A 158 8.04 -19.47 -8.37
C ARG A 158 8.00 -20.65 -7.41
N PRO A 159 9.04 -21.51 -7.38
CA PRO A 159 9.15 -22.48 -6.31
C PRO A 159 9.18 -21.72 -4.97
N ALA A 160 8.40 -22.18 -4.01
CA ALA A 160 8.40 -21.59 -2.67
C ALA A 160 9.82 -21.61 -2.13
N GLU A 161 10.34 -20.44 -1.75
CA GLU A 161 11.65 -20.35 -1.14
C GLU A 161 11.60 -21.09 0.20
N ALA A 162 12.46 -22.09 0.36
CA ALA A 162 12.56 -22.85 1.61
C ALA A 162 13.09 -21.92 2.70
N ALA A 163 12.20 -21.23 3.39
CA ALA A 163 12.58 -20.42 4.54
C ALA A 163 13.14 -21.35 5.62
N GLU A 164 14.41 -21.17 5.98
CA GLU A 164 15.01 -21.85 7.13
C GLU A 164 14.20 -21.48 8.38
N ARG A 165 13.54 -22.48 8.95
CA ARG A 165 12.70 -22.31 10.14
C ARG A 165 13.40 -22.91 11.33
N HIS A 166 13.75 -22.04 12.25
CA HIS A 166 14.46 -22.37 13.47
C HIS A 166 13.45 -22.62 14.61
N VAL A 167 13.55 -23.79 15.24
CA VAL A 167 12.69 -24.24 16.32
C VAL A 167 13.53 -24.52 17.55
N TYR A 168 13.16 -23.95 18.69
CA TYR A 168 13.76 -24.29 19.98
C TYR A 168 12.83 -25.21 20.76
N VAL A 169 13.36 -26.33 21.26
CA VAL A 169 12.58 -27.34 21.99
C VAL A 169 13.08 -27.48 23.43
N ALA A 170 12.27 -27.03 24.38
CA ALA A 170 12.47 -27.26 25.80
C ALA A 170 11.52 -28.36 26.29
N SER A 171 11.96 -29.62 26.21
CA SER A 171 11.17 -30.80 26.55
C SER A 171 12.06 -31.91 27.13
N GLU A 172 11.53 -32.72 28.04
CA GLU A 172 12.12 -34.02 28.43
C GLU A 172 11.95 -35.08 27.34
N ARG A 173 10.96 -34.90 26.44
CA ARG A 173 10.63 -35.76 25.31
C ARG A 173 11.25 -35.24 24.01
N LEU A 174 12.50 -34.73 24.08
CA LEU A 174 13.17 -34.04 22.98
C LEU A 174 13.20 -34.86 21.67
N GLU A 175 13.48 -36.16 21.75
CA GLU A 175 13.53 -37.04 20.58
C GLU A 175 12.17 -37.20 19.88
N GLN A 176 11.07 -37.13 20.62
CA GLN A 176 9.73 -37.19 20.02
C GLN A 176 9.45 -35.92 19.23
N TRP A 177 9.81 -34.77 19.78
CA TRP A 177 9.69 -33.47 19.08
C TRP A 177 10.64 -33.35 17.89
N ARG A 178 11.88 -33.84 17.99
CA ARG A 178 12.82 -33.87 16.86
C ARG A 178 12.27 -34.65 15.67
N ARG A 179 11.60 -35.79 15.91
CA ARG A 179 10.93 -36.55 14.83
C ARG A 179 9.80 -35.79 14.16
N VAL A 180 9.07 -34.96 14.91
CA VAL A 180 8.01 -34.10 14.37
C VAL A 180 8.62 -33.11 13.39
N PHE A 181 9.62 -32.34 13.82
CA PHE A 181 10.24 -31.29 13.00
C PHE A 181 11.13 -31.84 11.87
N ALA A 182 11.71 -33.03 12.04
CA ALA A 182 12.40 -33.71 10.94
C ALA A 182 11.46 -34.00 9.76
N ALA A 183 10.16 -34.21 10.01
CA ALA A 183 9.18 -34.46 8.95
C ALA A 183 8.79 -33.20 8.16
N GLY A 184 8.97 -32.00 8.73
CA GLY A 184 8.71 -30.71 8.08
C GLY A 184 9.96 -29.99 7.56
N GLY A 185 11.16 -30.50 7.87
CA GLY A 185 12.43 -29.92 7.43
C GLY A 185 12.86 -28.72 8.26
N GLU A 186 12.28 -28.50 9.43
CA GLU A 186 12.69 -27.42 10.33
C GLU A 186 14.00 -27.75 11.07
N ILE A 187 14.80 -26.71 11.35
CA ILE A 187 16.07 -26.81 12.06
C ILE A 187 15.79 -26.68 13.56
N VAL A 188 16.14 -27.71 14.33
CA VAL A 188 15.99 -27.68 15.80
C VAL A 188 17.27 -27.13 16.42
N ASP A 189 17.21 -25.91 16.95
CA ASP A 189 18.34 -25.27 17.62
C ASP A 189 18.48 -25.76 19.06
N GLU A 190 19.72 -25.89 19.52
CA GLU A 190 20.03 -26.25 20.91
C GLU A 190 19.75 -25.10 21.91
N ALA A 191 19.80 -23.84 21.42
CA ALA A 191 19.54 -22.66 22.21
C ALA A 191 18.65 -21.67 21.42
N PRO A 192 17.77 -20.92 22.09
CA PRO A 192 16.93 -19.94 21.44
C PRO A 192 17.76 -18.73 20.99
N GLY A 193 17.47 -18.21 19.80
CA GLY A 193 18.15 -17.06 19.21
C GLY A 193 17.18 -16.10 18.49
N ALA A 194 17.72 -15.05 17.89
CA ALA A 194 16.93 -14.03 17.19
C ALA A 194 16.15 -14.59 15.98
N LYS A 195 16.58 -15.73 15.43
CA LYS A 195 15.92 -16.41 14.29
C LYS A 195 14.85 -17.42 14.72
N THR A 196 14.71 -17.71 16.02
CA THR A 196 13.77 -18.73 16.51
C THR A 196 12.33 -18.31 16.22
N ALA A 197 11.68 -19.03 15.30
CA ALA A 197 10.31 -18.77 14.85
C ALA A 197 9.26 -19.50 15.70
N LEU A 198 9.66 -20.61 16.34
CA LEU A 198 8.79 -21.46 17.15
C LEU A 198 9.51 -21.93 18.41
N ILE A 199 8.79 -21.89 19.53
CA ILE A 199 9.26 -22.47 20.79
C ILE A 199 8.32 -23.59 21.20
N VAL A 200 8.86 -24.77 21.45
CA VAL A 200 8.13 -25.86 22.11
C VAL A 200 8.48 -25.84 23.59
N TRP A 201 7.46 -25.69 24.43
CA TRP A 201 7.58 -25.74 25.88
C TRP A 201 6.80 -26.92 26.44
N ASP A 202 7.54 -27.90 26.92
CA ASP A 202 7.04 -29.15 27.48
C ASP A 202 7.76 -29.42 28.81
N ARG A 203 7.80 -28.37 29.63
CA ARG A 203 8.39 -28.35 30.95
C ARG A 203 7.39 -27.75 31.94
N PRO A 204 7.31 -28.27 33.17
CA PRO A 204 6.42 -27.72 34.19
C PRO A 204 6.91 -26.35 34.68
N GLU A 205 8.21 -26.05 34.57
CA GLU A 205 8.77 -24.78 35.01
C GLU A 205 8.36 -23.60 34.12
N ALA A 206 8.34 -22.40 34.70
CA ALA A 206 8.08 -21.18 33.96
C ALA A 206 9.21 -20.88 32.96
N PRO A 207 8.88 -20.49 31.71
CA PRO A 207 9.90 -20.09 30.75
C PRO A 207 10.63 -18.81 31.19
N PRO A 208 11.92 -18.67 30.87
CA PRO A 208 12.67 -17.44 31.13
C PRO A 208 11.97 -16.21 30.57
N PRO A 209 11.97 -15.07 31.29
CA PRO A 209 11.24 -13.86 30.87
C PRO A 209 11.81 -13.22 29.59
N SER A 210 13.09 -13.46 29.28
CA SER A 210 13.77 -12.99 28.07
C SER A 210 13.38 -13.78 26.82
N LEU A 211 12.77 -14.96 26.98
CA LEU A 211 12.46 -15.85 25.88
C LEU A 211 11.21 -15.36 25.14
N ARG A 212 11.34 -15.09 23.84
CA ARG A 212 10.26 -14.64 22.97
C ARG A 212 10.33 -15.32 21.61
N ALA A 213 9.17 -15.66 21.08
CA ALA A 213 9.00 -16.13 19.71
C ALA A 213 7.57 -15.82 19.26
N PRO A 214 7.32 -15.63 17.95
CA PRO A 214 5.97 -15.38 17.44
C PRO A 214 4.97 -16.45 17.87
N LEU A 215 5.41 -17.72 17.94
CA LEU A 215 4.55 -18.87 18.25
C LEU A 215 5.16 -19.81 19.28
N TRP A 216 4.27 -20.34 20.14
CA TRP A 216 4.61 -21.27 21.20
C TRP A 216 3.71 -22.50 21.15
N LEU A 217 4.30 -23.69 21.11
CA LEU A 217 3.60 -24.96 21.35
C LEU A 217 3.81 -25.35 22.80
N VAL A 218 2.74 -25.30 23.59
CA VAL A 218 2.75 -25.60 25.01
C VAL A 218 2.12 -26.98 25.22
N ALA A 219 2.95 -27.97 25.57
CA ALA A 219 2.46 -29.29 25.93
C ALA A 219 2.07 -29.36 27.42
N ASN A 220 2.79 -28.64 28.28
CA ASN A 220 2.47 -28.51 29.70
C ASN A 220 1.96 -27.11 30.03
N THR A 221 0.70 -27.01 30.43
CA THR A 221 0.01 -25.74 30.67
C THR A 221 0.23 -25.16 32.08
N ALA A 222 0.92 -25.87 32.98
CA ALA A 222 1.10 -25.44 34.37
C ALA A 222 1.75 -24.06 34.51
N ALA A 223 2.69 -23.75 33.61
CA ALA A 223 3.42 -22.48 33.56
C ALA A 223 2.68 -21.33 32.84
N PHE A 224 1.49 -21.59 32.28
CA PHE A 224 0.78 -20.67 31.39
C PHE A 224 -0.68 -20.49 31.83
N PRO A 225 -0.93 -19.64 32.84
CA PRO A 225 -2.28 -19.39 33.34
C PRO A 225 -3.24 -18.86 32.25
N GLU A 226 -2.71 -18.20 31.23
CA GLU A 226 -3.46 -17.66 30.10
C GLU A 226 -4.22 -18.75 29.32
N LEU A 227 -3.71 -19.98 29.32
CA LEU A 227 -4.32 -21.12 28.62
C LEU A 227 -5.45 -21.81 29.41
N ARG A 228 -5.65 -21.46 30.69
CA ARG A 228 -6.63 -22.13 31.56
C ARG A 228 -8.07 -21.89 31.11
N ASN A 229 -8.38 -20.66 30.67
CA ASN A 229 -9.70 -20.24 30.22
C ASN A 229 -9.71 -19.86 28.72
N ALA A 230 -8.69 -20.30 27.98
CA ALA A 230 -8.56 -20.01 26.57
C ALA A 230 -9.69 -20.66 25.74
N PRO A 231 -10.17 -20.00 24.67
CA PRO A 231 -11.10 -20.62 23.74
C PRO A 231 -10.49 -21.90 23.15
N GLN A 232 -11.32 -22.92 22.98
CA GLN A 232 -10.95 -24.19 22.39
C GLN A 232 -11.70 -24.37 21.07
N VAL A 233 -10.95 -24.56 19.98
CA VAL A 233 -11.47 -24.82 18.63
C VAL A 233 -10.84 -26.11 18.15
N ASP A 234 -11.65 -27.10 17.76
CA ASP A 234 -11.20 -28.40 17.23
C ASP A 234 -10.10 -29.09 18.06
N GLY A 235 -10.19 -29.01 19.40
CA GLY A 235 -9.23 -29.65 20.31
C GLY A 235 -7.93 -28.86 20.55
N LEU A 236 -7.82 -27.65 20.01
CA LEU A 236 -6.71 -26.71 20.23
C LEU A 236 -7.16 -25.53 21.08
N ARG A 237 -6.41 -25.24 22.15
CA ARG A 237 -6.55 -24.03 22.94
C ARG A 237 -5.51 -23.00 22.51
N TYR A 238 -5.89 -21.74 22.46
CA TYR A 238 -4.95 -20.67 22.12
C TYR A 238 -5.17 -19.41 22.95
N ALA A 239 -4.08 -18.71 23.27
CA ALA A 239 -4.11 -17.44 23.98
C ALA A 239 -2.95 -16.55 23.51
N ASP A 240 -3.19 -15.24 23.42
CA ASP A 240 -2.13 -14.26 23.16
C ASP A 240 -1.47 -13.86 24.48
N SER A 241 -0.13 -13.83 24.49
CA SER A 241 0.68 -13.45 25.66
C SER A 241 1.76 -12.43 25.26
N PRO A 242 2.38 -11.72 26.22
CA PRO A 242 3.52 -10.83 25.93
C PRO A 242 4.74 -11.54 25.30
N ARG A 243 4.80 -12.88 25.37
CA ARG A 243 5.89 -13.71 24.83
C ARG A 243 5.63 -14.16 23.39
N GLY A 244 4.39 -14.07 22.92
CA GLY A 244 3.90 -14.63 21.66
C GLY A 244 2.54 -15.30 21.82
N ARG A 245 2.04 -15.87 20.71
CA ARG A 245 0.78 -16.62 20.72
C ARG A 245 1.02 -18.06 21.17
N LEU A 246 0.35 -18.44 22.26
CA LEU A 246 0.41 -19.74 22.89
C LEU A 246 -0.64 -20.66 22.28
N TRP A 247 -0.24 -21.90 21.99
CA TRP A 247 -1.11 -22.96 21.52
C TRP A 247 -0.94 -24.18 22.40
N HIS A 248 -2.02 -24.93 22.63
CA HIS A 248 -1.99 -26.16 23.41
C HIS A 248 -2.96 -27.19 22.84
N SER A 249 -2.54 -28.45 22.83
CA SER A 249 -3.42 -29.60 22.70
C SER A 249 -3.01 -30.69 23.68
N ALA A 250 -3.99 -31.38 24.25
CA ALA A 250 -3.75 -32.54 25.11
C ALA A 250 -3.14 -33.73 24.36
N ALA A 251 -3.20 -33.73 23.02
CA ALA A 251 -2.65 -34.79 22.17
C ALA A 251 -1.14 -34.62 21.86
N TRP A 252 -0.45 -33.66 22.47
CA TRP A 252 0.96 -33.37 22.17
C TRP A 252 1.97 -34.06 23.09
N PRO A 253 3.15 -34.47 22.56
CA PRO A 253 3.54 -34.48 21.15
C PRO A 253 2.78 -35.56 20.36
N PRO A 254 2.58 -35.36 19.05
CA PRO A 254 1.94 -36.36 18.20
C PRO A 254 2.78 -37.65 18.15
N LYS A 255 2.09 -38.80 18.23
CA LYS A 255 2.72 -40.13 18.26
C LYS A 255 2.97 -40.72 16.87
N SER A 256 2.29 -40.23 15.83
CA SER A 256 2.41 -40.71 14.45
C SER A 256 2.97 -39.63 13.52
N ALA A 257 3.61 -40.07 12.44
CA ALA A 257 4.17 -39.17 11.42
C ALA A 257 3.07 -38.33 10.73
N ASP A 258 1.89 -38.90 10.48
CA ASP A 258 0.79 -38.16 9.87
C ASP A 258 0.23 -37.07 10.80
N ALA A 259 0.07 -37.37 12.09
CA ALA A 259 -0.34 -36.35 13.08
C ALA A 259 0.70 -35.24 13.23
N ALA A 260 2.00 -35.59 13.12
CA ALA A 260 3.09 -34.63 13.10
C ALA A 260 3.02 -33.71 11.86
N ARG A 261 2.79 -34.27 10.67
CA ARG A 261 2.63 -33.49 9.43
C ARG A 261 1.41 -32.57 9.52
N THR A 262 0.26 -33.07 9.95
CA THR A 262 -0.95 -32.26 10.12
C THR A 262 -0.74 -31.12 11.11
N LEU A 263 -0.04 -31.37 12.22
CA LEU A 263 0.33 -30.32 13.18
C LEU A 263 1.18 -29.23 12.53
N LEU A 264 2.21 -29.63 11.78
CA LEU A 264 3.09 -28.69 11.08
C LEU A 264 2.35 -27.92 9.99
N GLU A 265 1.51 -28.57 9.19
CA GLU A 265 0.68 -27.91 8.17
C GLU A 265 -0.29 -26.89 8.80
N HIS A 266 -0.97 -27.26 9.88
CA HIS A 266 -1.88 -26.34 10.58
C HIS A 266 -1.11 -25.15 11.16
N TRP A 267 0.02 -25.41 11.82
CA TRP A 267 0.91 -24.36 12.31
C TRP A 267 1.35 -23.43 11.18
N GLN A 268 1.79 -23.96 10.04
CA GLN A 268 2.22 -23.19 8.88
C GLN A 268 1.08 -22.31 8.34
N ARG A 269 -0.12 -22.87 8.16
CA ARG A 269 -1.29 -22.11 7.69
C ARG A 269 -1.68 -21.00 8.67
N LEU A 270 -1.55 -21.22 9.96
CA LEU A 270 -1.88 -20.24 11.00
C LEU A 270 -0.83 -19.13 11.10
N HIS A 271 0.44 -19.45 10.92
CA HIS A 271 1.52 -18.48 11.05
C HIS A 271 1.74 -17.67 9.77
N ALA A 272 1.82 -18.36 8.64
CA ALA A 272 2.15 -17.77 7.34
C ALA A 272 0.90 -17.40 6.52
N GLY A 273 -0.28 -17.83 6.96
CA GLY A 273 -1.50 -17.79 6.14
C GLY A 273 -1.55 -18.95 5.14
N PRO A 274 -2.67 -19.10 4.41
CA PRO A 274 -2.73 -20.03 3.29
C PRO A 274 -1.66 -19.66 2.24
N PRO A 275 -0.95 -20.64 1.66
CA PRO A 275 0.04 -20.35 0.62
C PRO A 275 -0.64 -19.64 -0.54
N ALA A 276 -0.02 -18.57 -1.02
CA ALA A 276 -0.51 -17.88 -2.20
C ALA A 276 -0.28 -18.76 -3.41
N TYR A 277 -1.37 -19.22 -4.05
CA TYR A 277 -1.28 -19.97 -5.29
C TYR A 277 -1.06 -19.03 -6.46
N THR A 278 -0.18 -19.38 -7.38
CA THR A 278 -0.02 -18.64 -8.64
C THR A 278 -1.29 -18.74 -9.46
N MET A 279 -1.76 -17.60 -9.97
CA MET A 279 -2.91 -17.55 -10.89
C MET A 279 -2.57 -18.27 -12.21
N PRO A 280 -3.46 -19.07 -12.81
CA PRO A 280 -3.19 -19.69 -14.10
C PRO A 280 -3.08 -18.65 -15.21
N SER A 281 -2.20 -18.90 -16.19
CA SER A 281 -2.08 -18.08 -17.40
C SER A 281 -3.42 -18.04 -18.12
N ARG A 282 -3.91 -16.83 -18.40
CA ARG A 282 -5.22 -16.62 -19.02
C ARG A 282 -5.34 -15.24 -19.65
N VAL A 283 -6.26 -15.15 -20.61
CA VAL A 283 -6.68 -13.87 -21.17
C VAL A 283 -7.99 -13.45 -20.51
N PHE A 284 -8.03 -12.26 -19.95
CA PHE A 284 -9.25 -11.63 -19.45
C PHE A 284 -9.89 -10.86 -20.59
N ALA A 285 -11.14 -11.21 -20.91
CA ALA A 285 -11.95 -10.43 -21.84
C ALA A 285 -12.39 -9.12 -21.20
N ALA A 286 -12.60 -8.09 -22.03
CA ALA A 286 -13.20 -6.84 -21.59
C ALA A 286 -14.63 -7.11 -21.10
N SER A 287 -14.92 -6.73 -19.86
CA SER A 287 -16.22 -6.83 -19.22
C SER A 287 -16.83 -5.43 -19.04
N PRO A 288 -17.98 -5.13 -19.67
CA PRO A 288 -18.68 -3.86 -19.47
C PRO A 288 -19.17 -3.66 -18.03
N SER A 289 -19.43 -4.76 -17.31
CA SER A 289 -19.90 -4.76 -15.91
C SER A 289 -18.78 -4.58 -14.89
N ALA A 290 -17.52 -4.56 -15.33
CA ALA A 290 -16.39 -4.38 -14.42
C ALA A 290 -16.54 -3.06 -13.63
N ARG A 291 -16.56 -3.20 -12.30
CA ARG A 291 -16.67 -2.07 -11.38
C ARG A 291 -15.45 -1.16 -11.49
N VAL A 292 -15.70 0.11 -11.75
CA VAL A 292 -14.69 1.17 -11.66
C VAL A 292 -14.39 1.37 -10.17
N LEU A 293 -13.16 1.05 -9.75
CA LEU A 293 -12.71 1.41 -8.40
C LEU A 293 -12.64 2.93 -8.26
N GLU A 294 -12.83 3.43 -7.04
CA GLU A 294 -12.61 4.85 -6.75
C GLU A 294 -11.18 5.28 -7.12
N ALA A 295 -11.10 6.52 -7.60
CA ALA A 295 -9.95 7.03 -8.31
C ALA A 295 -8.66 7.07 -7.50
N SER A 296 -7.63 6.37 -7.98
CA SER A 296 -6.25 6.41 -7.47
C SER A 296 -5.25 6.36 -8.62
N GLY A 297 -5.45 7.23 -9.62
CA GLY A 297 -4.53 7.36 -10.74
C GLY A 297 -3.33 8.25 -10.45
N ALA A 298 -2.24 8.06 -11.19
CA ALA A 298 -0.98 8.81 -11.09
C ALA A 298 -1.17 10.33 -11.20
N LEU A 299 -2.14 10.79 -12.00
CA LEU A 299 -2.43 12.23 -12.11
C LEU A 299 -2.93 12.81 -10.79
N ARG A 300 -3.70 12.05 -10.01
CA ARG A 300 -4.22 12.51 -8.71
C ARG A 300 -3.08 12.76 -7.73
N ASP A 301 -2.09 11.88 -7.70
CA ASP A 301 -0.90 12.02 -6.87
C ASP A 301 -0.04 13.22 -7.33
N MET A 302 0.14 13.40 -8.64
CA MET A 302 0.82 14.57 -9.20
C MET A 302 0.10 15.88 -8.87
N LEU A 303 -1.23 15.92 -8.98
CA LEU A 303 -2.04 17.08 -8.63
C LEU A 303 -1.96 17.40 -7.13
N MET A 304 -1.89 16.38 -6.27
CA MET A 304 -1.68 16.57 -4.84
C MET A 304 -0.30 17.18 -4.55
N ALA A 305 0.75 16.68 -5.19
CA ALA A 305 2.10 17.25 -5.07
C ALA A 305 2.14 18.71 -5.58
N ALA A 306 1.50 18.98 -6.72
CA ALA A 306 1.38 20.32 -7.28
C ALA A 306 0.63 21.28 -6.33
N LEU A 307 -0.45 20.82 -5.68
CA LEU A 307 -1.17 21.60 -4.67
C LEU A 307 -0.28 22.00 -3.50
N VAL A 308 0.53 21.07 -2.98
CA VAL A 308 1.48 21.35 -1.90
C VAL A 308 2.51 22.39 -2.36
N ALA A 309 3.10 22.20 -3.54
CA ALA A 309 4.08 23.14 -4.10
C ALA A 309 3.50 24.55 -4.30
N LEU A 310 2.30 24.64 -4.88
CA LEU A 310 1.59 25.91 -5.08
C LEU A 310 1.24 26.59 -3.76
N PHE A 311 0.87 25.84 -2.72
CA PHE A 311 0.59 26.39 -1.40
C PHE A 311 1.85 26.95 -0.74
N VAL A 312 2.98 26.26 -0.83
CA VAL A 312 4.27 26.76 -0.35
C VAL A 312 4.67 28.03 -1.11
N LEU A 313 4.53 28.04 -2.43
CA LEU A 313 4.83 29.21 -3.27
C LEU A 313 3.95 30.41 -2.89
N GLU A 314 2.65 30.20 -2.66
CA GLU A 314 1.72 31.25 -2.21
C GLU A 314 2.19 31.87 -0.88
N ARG A 315 2.65 31.03 0.06
CA ARG A 315 3.16 31.48 1.36
C ARG A 315 4.45 32.27 1.25
N ILE A 316 5.39 31.83 0.43
CA ILE A 316 6.66 32.54 0.17
C ILE A 316 6.38 33.90 -0.45
N LEU A 317 5.57 33.96 -1.51
CA LEU A 317 5.22 35.21 -2.19
C LEU A 317 4.45 36.17 -1.26
N THR A 318 3.55 35.64 -0.43
CA THR A 318 2.83 36.45 0.57
C THR A 318 3.78 37.01 1.63
N HIS A 319 4.79 36.26 2.06
CA HIS A 319 5.81 36.73 2.99
C HIS A 319 6.72 37.78 2.34
N ALA A 320 7.17 37.55 1.10
CA ALA A 320 7.98 38.49 0.33
C ALA A 320 7.25 39.81 0.06
N ARG A 321 5.92 39.81 -0.10
CA ARG A 321 5.12 41.03 -0.25
C ARG A 321 4.98 41.84 1.05
N LYS A 322 5.09 41.19 2.22
CA LYS A 322 4.95 41.84 3.53
C LYS A 322 6.25 42.51 4.00
N ARG A 323 7.40 42.08 3.48
CA ARG A 323 8.69 42.75 3.66
C ARG A 323 8.82 43.91 2.68
#